data_AF-A0AA88R6Y3-F1
#
_entry.id   AF-A0AA88R6Y3-F1
#
_cell.length_a   1.000
_cell.length_b   1.000
_cell.length_c   1.000
_cell.angle_alpha   90.00
_cell.angle_beta   90.00
_cell.angle_gamma   90.00
#
_symmetry.space_group_name_H-M   'P 1'
#
loop_
_entity.id
_entity.type
_entity.pdbx_description
1 polymer ?
#
loop_
_entity_poly.entity_id
_entity_poly.type
_entity_poly.pdbx_seq_one_letter_code
_entity_poly.pdbx_strand_id
1 'polypeptide(L)'
;MMEYRAQQFCERTSAKHFAIQAVSAGAKPGVKDSEVSSSRFEGFSVSTSTNKGDELKIGIEVSGGKTEEIFDLVFSNMVADAQPIPGFRRTKGGKTPDIPRDILLQVLGPSKVYREVIKKVINSTIAEYIRREGLKVSKDLRVEQSFEDLESEFEPGDAFRFDATVQLLELN
;
A
#
# COMPACT_ATOMS: atom_id res chain seq x y z
N MET A 1 47.34 20.03 10.69
CA MET A 1 48.19 19.01 11.32
C MET A 1 47.89 19.02 12.81
N MET A 2 47.05 18.07 13.26
CA MET A 2 46.86 17.68 14.66
C MET A 2 46.13 16.35 14.63
N GLU A 3 46.87 15.29 14.96
CA GLU A 3 46.37 13.93 15.13
C GLU A 3 46.07 13.68 16.60
N TYR A 4 44.98 12.98 16.92
CA TYR A 4 44.89 12.18 18.14
C TYR A 4 44.03 10.92 17.92
N ARG A 5 44.61 9.82 18.44
CA ARG A 5 44.28 8.38 18.38
C ARG A 5 42.91 8.04 19.00
N ALA A 6 42.11 7.19 18.35
CA ALA A 6 41.98 5.73 18.51
C ALA A 6 41.39 5.25 19.86
N GLN A 7 40.20 4.65 19.80
CA GLN A 7 39.78 3.60 20.72
C GLN A 7 39.27 2.41 19.90
N GLN A 8 40.04 1.33 19.99
CA GLN A 8 39.67 -0.01 19.58
C GLN A 8 38.68 -0.58 20.59
N PHE A 9 37.62 -1.21 20.10
CA PHE A 9 37.05 -2.35 20.78
C PHE A 9 37.03 -3.52 19.80
N CYS A 10 37.73 -4.58 20.19
CA CYS A 10 37.86 -5.84 19.49
C CYS A 10 37.25 -6.87 20.42
N GLU A 11 36.18 -7.58 19.99
CA GLU A 11 35.94 -8.94 20.47
C GLU A 11 35.48 -9.86 19.32
N ARG A 12 36.34 -10.86 19.14
CA ARG A 12 36.24 -12.21 18.55
C ARG A 12 34.91 -12.91 18.88
N THR A 13 34.39 -13.95 18.22
CA THR A 13 34.83 -14.87 17.15
C THR A 13 33.65 -15.79 16.81
N SER A 14 33.62 -16.26 15.56
CA SER A 14 33.29 -17.64 15.14
C SER A 14 31.94 -18.25 15.51
N ALA A 15 31.06 -18.39 14.51
CA ALA A 15 30.19 -19.55 14.38
C ALA A 15 30.22 -20.07 12.94
N LYS A 16 30.26 -21.39 12.84
CA LYS A 16 30.68 -22.19 11.69
C LYS A 16 29.58 -22.31 10.65
N HIS A 17 29.98 -22.40 9.38
CA HIS A 17 29.15 -22.92 8.28
C HIS A 17 28.58 -24.30 8.64
N PHE A 18 27.31 -24.53 8.32
CA PHE A 18 26.85 -25.81 7.80
C PHE A 18 25.72 -25.57 6.78
N ALA A 19 26.00 -25.94 5.53
CA ALA A 19 25.00 -26.06 4.49
C ALA A 19 24.20 -27.35 4.71
N ILE A 20 22.88 -27.29 4.55
CA ILE A 20 22.06 -28.48 4.32
C ILE A 20 21.28 -28.23 3.03
N GLN A 21 21.64 -28.94 1.97
CA GLN A 21 20.77 -29.19 0.83
C GLN A 21 19.78 -30.29 1.24
N ALA A 22 18.49 -30.05 1.04
CA ALA A 22 17.48 -31.10 1.05
C ALA A 22 16.96 -31.29 -0.38
N VAL A 23 17.11 -32.52 -0.88
CA VAL A 23 16.59 -32.99 -2.16
C VAL A 23 15.18 -33.58 -1.98
N SER A 24 14.42 -33.47 -3.06
CA SER A 24 13.01 -33.80 -3.33
C SER A 24 12.38 -35.04 -2.66
N ALA A 25 11.06 -34.92 -2.39
CA ALA A 25 10.08 -35.95 -2.72
C ALA A 25 8.71 -35.30 -2.97
N GLY A 26 8.09 -35.65 -4.09
CA GLY A 26 6.94 -34.95 -4.67
C GLY A 26 5.60 -35.19 -3.97
N ALA A 27 4.75 -34.18 -4.06
CA ALA A 27 3.30 -34.34 -4.05
C ALA A 27 2.76 -33.47 -5.20
N LYS A 28 2.13 -34.11 -6.19
CA LYS A 28 1.38 -33.42 -7.25
C LYS A 28 0.13 -32.79 -6.62
N PRO A 29 -0.10 -31.47 -6.72
CA PRO A 29 -1.44 -30.94 -6.65
C PRO A 29 -2.06 -31.12 -8.04
N GLY A 30 -3.19 -31.82 -8.09
CA GLY A 30 -3.96 -31.99 -9.31
C GLY A 30 -4.30 -30.65 -9.94
N VAL A 31 -4.08 -30.58 -11.25
CA VAL A 31 -4.49 -29.50 -12.13
C VAL A 31 -6.00 -29.28 -12.00
N LYS A 32 -6.36 -28.10 -11.51
CA LYS A 32 -7.40 -27.29 -12.11
C LYS A 32 -6.71 -25.99 -12.50
N ASP A 33 -6.47 -25.79 -13.78
CA ASP A 33 -5.83 -24.59 -14.32
C ASP A 33 -6.73 -23.38 -14.02
N SER A 34 -6.37 -22.69 -12.95
CA SER A 34 -6.54 -21.26 -12.81
C SER A 34 -5.11 -20.78 -12.62
N GLU A 35 -4.50 -20.25 -13.69
CA GLU A 35 -3.13 -19.74 -13.64
C GLU A 35 -3.13 -18.51 -12.72
N VAL A 36 -2.85 -18.73 -11.44
CA VAL A 36 -2.76 -17.66 -10.44
C VAL A 36 -1.32 -17.17 -10.42
N SER A 37 -1.08 -16.02 -11.02
CA SER A 37 0.22 -15.35 -10.95
C SER A 37 0.29 -14.50 -9.67
N SER A 38 1.43 -14.52 -8.99
CA SER A 38 1.65 -13.67 -7.82
C SER A 38 2.91 -12.84 -8.00
N SER A 39 2.82 -11.55 -7.68
CA SER A 39 3.91 -10.58 -7.78
C SER A 39 4.03 -9.79 -6.47
N ARG A 40 5.26 -9.45 -6.08
CA ARG A 40 5.54 -8.73 -4.84
C ARG A 40 6.21 -7.40 -5.15
N PHE A 41 5.68 -6.34 -4.55
CA PHE A 41 6.15 -4.97 -4.69
C PHE A 41 6.61 -4.44 -3.34
N GLU A 42 7.28 -3.31 -3.36
CA GLU A 42 7.62 -2.61 -2.13
C GLU A 42 6.33 -2.09 -1.48
N GLY A 43 5.98 -2.69 -0.34
CA GLY A 43 4.81 -2.31 0.45
C GLY A 43 3.45 -2.89 0.01
N PHE A 44 3.39 -3.78 -0.99
CA PHE A 44 2.16 -4.54 -1.31
C PHE A 44 2.47 -5.82 -2.12
N SER A 45 1.53 -6.76 -2.14
CA SER A 45 1.55 -7.95 -2.99
C SER A 45 0.29 -8.05 -3.84
N VAL A 46 0.43 -8.64 -5.02
CA VAL A 46 -0.63 -8.78 -6.00
C VAL A 46 -0.78 -10.24 -6.38
N SER A 47 -2.01 -10.75 -6.33
CA SER A 47 -2.43 -12.01 -6.92
C SER A 47 -3.33 -11.72 -8.12
N THR A 48 -3.10 -12.39 -9.24
CA THR A 48 -3.96 -12.26 -10.41
C THR A 48 -4.53 -13.59 -10.84
N SER A 49 -5.76 -13.56 -11.35
CA SER A 49 -6.38 -14.70 -12.02
C SER A 49 -7.08 -14.22 -13.28
N THR A 50 -6.79 -14.86 -14.40
CA THR A 50 -7.44 -14.59 -15.69
C THR A 50 -8.67 -15.47 -15.84
N ASN A 51 -9.83 -14.87 -16.16
CA ASN A 51 -11.00 -15.64 -16.60
C ASN A 51 -10.94 -15.87 -18.14
N LYS A 52 -11.90 -16.61 -18.70
CA LYS A 52 -11.98 -16.90 -20.15
C LYS A 52 -12.50 -15.73 -20.99
N GLY A 53 -12.99 -14.64 -20.37
CA GLY A 53 -13.16 -13.35 -21.03
C GLY A 53 -11.98 -12.45 -20.68
N ASP A 54 -11.73 -11.38 -21.44
CA ASP A 54 -10.62 -10.42 -21.31
C ASP A 54 -10.60 -9.62 -19.98
N GLU A 55 -11.07 -10.22 -18.90
CA GLU A 55 -11.13 -9.71 -17.54
C GLU A 55 -10.03 -10.34 -16.70
N LEU A 56 -9.21 -9.46 -16.12
CA LEU A 56 -8.19 -9.81 -15.15
C LEU A 56 -8.69 -9.46 -13.76
N LYS A 57 -8.85 -10.48 -12.91
CA LYS A 57 -9.09 -10.28 -11.48
C LYS A 57 -7.77 -10.10 -10.77
N ILE A 58 -7.69 -9.08 -9.93
CA ILE A 58 -6.52 -8.64 -9.21
C ILE A 58 -6.88 -8.56 -7.73
N GLY A 59 -6.28 -9.41 -6.90
CA GLY A 59 -6.31 -9.28 -5.45
C GLY A 59 -5.05 -8.56 -4.98
N ILE A 60 -5.20 -7.50 -4.19
CA ILE A 60 -4.09 -6.70 -3.70
C ILE A 60 -4.11 -6.69 -2.18
N GLU A 61 -2.96 -6.95 -1.58
CA GLU A 61 -2.72 -6.81 -0.14
C GLU A 61 -1.65 -5.76 0.07
N VAL A 62 -2.02 -4.65 0.71
CA VAL A 62 -1.18 -3.48 0.99
C VAL A 62 -0.68 -3.56 2.43
N SER A 63 0.60 -3.31 2.63
CA SER A 63 1.21 -3.29 3.96
C SER A 63 0.82 -2.05 4.76
N GLY A 64 0.82 -2.17 6.08
CA GLY A 64 0.54 -1.09 7.03
C GLY A 64 1.38 0.17 6.84
N GLY A 65 2.69 0.02 6.60
CA GLY A 65 3.56 1.18 6.36
C GLY A 65 3.13 1.99 5.13
N LYS A 66 2.64 1.33 4.07
CA LYS A 66 2.13 2.04 2.88
C LYS A 66 0.77 2.67 3.11
N THR A 67 -0.13 2.03 3.87
CA THR A 67 -1.44 2.61 4.18
C THR A 67 -1.30 3.84 5.06
N GLU A 68 -0.39 3.81 6.04
CA GLU A 68 -0.05 4.95 6.90
C GLU A 68 0.57 6.11 6.10
N GLU A 69 1.55 5.84 5.24
CA GLU A 69 2.19 6.88 4.40
C GLU A 69 1.17 7.60 3.52
N ILE A 70 0.27 6.84 2.88
CA ILE A 70 -0.77 7.41 2.02
C ILE A 70 -1.80 8.18 2.86
N PHE A 71 -2.15 7.68 4.05
CA PHE A 71 -3.02 8.40 4.97
C PHE A 71 -2.42 9.75 5.33
N ASP A 72 -1.18 9.82 5.78
CA ASP A 72 -0.55 11.06 6.24
C ASP A 72 -0.41 12.08 5.11
N LEU A 73 -0.10 11.61 3.89
CA LEU A 73 -0.07 12.45 2.69
C LEU A 73 -1.43 13.07 2.39
N VAL A 74 -2.48 12.25 2.30
CA VAL A 74 -3.85 12.72 1.99
C VAL A 74 -4.37 13.63 3.10
N PHE A 75 -4.17 13.21 4.35
CA PHE A 75 -4.58 13.96 5.52
C PHE A 75 -3.93 15.34 5.57
N SER A 76 -2.61 15.42 5.38
CA SER A 76 -1.88 16.70 5.38
C SER A 76 -2.37 17.65 4.28
N ASN A 77 -2.66 17.12 3.09
CA ASN A 77 -3.23 17.92 2.00
C ASN A 77 -4.63 18.44 2.34
N MET A 78 -5.49 17.59 2.91
CA MET A 78 -6.83 17.99 3.35
C MET A 78 -6.79 19.03 4.47
N VAL A 79 -5.85 18.92 5.40
CA VAL A 79 -5.62 19.92 6.46
C VAL A 79 -5.15 21.25 5.87
N ALA A 80 -4.27 21.22 4.87
CA ALA A 80 -3.78 22.43 4.20
C ALA A 80 -4.89 23.18 3.45
N ASP A 81 -5.82 22.44 2.85
CA ASP A 81 -6.97 22.97 2.10
C ASP A 81 -8.16 23.36 3.01
N ALA A 82 -8.12 22.98 4.29
CA ALA A 82 -9.21 23.26 5.23
C ALA A 82 -9.32 24.74 5.59
N GLN A 83 -10.54 25.15 5.94
CA GLN A 83 -10.78 26.46 6.54
C GLN A 83 -10.12 26.55 7.93
N PRO A 84 -9.81 27.78 8.42
CA PRO A 84 -9.28 27.96 9.77
C PRO A 84 -10.16 27.28 10.81
N ILE A 85 -9.56 26.48 11.67
CA ILE A 85 -10.29 25.66 12.62
C ILE A 85 -10.82 26.54 13.76
N PRO A 86 -12.11 26.46 14.11
CA PRO A 86 -12.68 27.23 15.20
C PRO A 86 -11.89 27.02 16.50
N GLY A 87 -11.59 28.11 17.22
CA GLY A 87 -10.77 28.05 18.44
C GLY A 87 -9.25 27.93 18.21
N PHE A 88 -8.81 27.64 16.98
CA PHE A 88 -7.40 27.49 16.62
C PHE A 88 -6.99 28.50 15.55
N ARG A 89 -6.65 29.71 16.00
CA ARG A 89 -6.18 30.79 15.12
C ARG A 89 -4.83 30.43 14.48
N ARG A 90 -4.74 30.54 13.14
CA ARG A 90 -3.49 30.38 12.39
C ARG A 90 -2.39 31.29 12.94
N THR A 91 -1.17 30.76 13.03
CA THR A 91 -0.01 31.56 13.42
C THR A 91 0.39 32.51 12.28
N LYS A 92 1.24 33.50 12.56
CA LYS A 92 1.73 34.45 11.54
C LYS A 92 2.32 33.67 10.35
N GLY A 93 1.90 34.01 9.13
CA GLY A 93 2.30 33.29 7.91
C GLY A 93 1.32 32.20 7.46
N GLY A 94 0.13 32.11 8.06
CA GLY A 94 -0.92 31.20 7.59
C GLY A 94 -0.63 29.73 7.89
N LYS A 95 0.25 29.40 8.83
CA LYS A 95 0.42 28.00 9.24
C LYS A 95 -0.68 27.62 10.23
N THR A 96 -1.22 26.43 10.05
CA THR A 96 -2.10 25.81 11.06
C THR A 96 -1.27 25.67 12.35
N PRO A 97 -1.81 26.04 13.52
CA PRO A 97 -1.11 25.84 14.79
C PRO A 97 -0.91 24.34 15.04
N ASP A 98 -0.14 24.00 16.08
CA ASP A 98 0.02 22.61 16.51
C ASP A 98 -1.32 22.12 17.11
N ILE A 99 -2.11 21.44 16.27
CA ILE A 99 -3.44 20.91 16.60
C ILE A 99 -3.32 19.39 16.62
N PRO A 100 -3.83 18.71 17.67
CA PRO A 100 -3.83 17.26 17.71
C PRO A 100 -4.51 16.63 16.48
N ARG A 101 -3.92 15.55 15.96
CA ARG A 101 -4.41 14.82 14.78
C ARG A 101 -5.89 14.43 14.89
N ASP A 102 -6.33 14.01 16.06
CA ASP A 102 -7.71 13.55 16.30
C ASP A 102 -8.72 14.69 16.11
N ILE A 103 -8.36 15.90 16.54
CA ILE A 103 -9.20 17.10 16.36
C ILE A 103 -9.28 17.46 14.87
N LEU A 104 -8.14 17.44 14.18
CA LEU A 104 -8.08 17.68 12.74
C LEU A 104 -8.93 16.67 11.97
N LEU A 105 -8.85 15.39 12.34
CA LEU A 105 -9.63 14.32 11.74
C LEU A 105 -11.13 14.50 11.98
N GLN A 106 -11.53 14.89 13.19
CA GLN A 106 -12.91 15.19 13.53
C GLN A 106 -13.46 16.38 12.73
N VAL A 107 -12.67 17.45 12.58
CA VAL A 107 -13.06 18.66 11.83
C VAL A 107 -13.20 18.38 10.33
N LEU A 108 -12.29 17.59 9.76
CA LEU A 108 -12.34 17.19 8.36
C LEU A 108 -13.46 16.19 8.06
N GLY A 109 -13.84 15.41 9.08
CA GLY A 109 -14.78 14.29 8.98
C GLY A 109 -14.02 12.99 8.68
N PRO A 110 -13.97 12.03 9.62
CA PRO A 110 -13.22 10.78 9.45
C PRO A 110 -13.55 10.04 8.15
N SER A 111 -14.85 9.85 7.86
CA SER A 111 -15.30 9.17 6.63
C SER A 111 -14.94 9.91 5.34
N LYS A 112 -14.79 11.24 5.39
CA LYS A 112 -14.30 11.99 4.23
C LYS A 112 -12.82 11.69 3.99
N VAL A 113 -12.03 11.65 5.05
CA VAL A 113 -10.59 11.36 4.97
C VAL A 113 -10.37 9.92 4.50
N TYR A 114 -10.97 8.94 5.17
CA TYR A 114 -10.80 7.52 4.80
C TYR A 114 -11.23 7.23 3.38
N ARG A 115 -12.31 7.87 2.90
CA ARG A 115 -12.71 7.76 1.51
C ARG A 115 -11.65 8.20 0.51
N GLU A 116 -11.02 9.34 0.75
CA GLU A 116 -9.97 9.82 -0.15
C GLU A 116 -8.70 8.98 -0.03
N VAL A 117 -8.39 8.48 1.16
CA VAL A 117 -7.26 7.58 1.40
C VAL A 117 -7.44 6.25 0.69
N ILE A 118 -8.55 5.54 0.91
CA ILE A 118 -8.85 4.24 0.28
C ILE A 118 -8.83 4.36 -1.25
N LYS A 119 -9.49 5.39 -1.80
CA LYS A 119 -9.42 5.66 -3.25
C LYS A 119 -7.98 5.86 -3.73
N LYS A 120 -7.17 6.60 -2.97
CA LYS A 120 -5.77 6.85 -3.32
C LYS A 120 -4.94 5.57 -3.27
N VAL A 121 -5.11 4.76 -2.22
CA VAL A 121 -4.47 3.45 -2.07
C VAL A 121 -4.77 2.59 -3.30
N ILE A 122 -6.05 2.35 -3.60
CA ILE A 122 -6.48 1.50 -4.72
C ILE A 122 -5.93 2.01 -6.06
N ASN A 123 -6.11 3.29 -6.37
CA ASN A 123 -5.66 3.85 -7.64
C ASN A 123 -4.13 3.81 -7.78
N SER A 124 -3.40 4.09 -6.69
CA SER A 124 -1.93 4.12 -6.72
C SER A 124 -1.31 2.72 -6.89
N THR A 125 -1.84 1.71 -6.19
CA THR A 125 -1.32 0.34 -6.23
C THR A 125 -1.64 -0.33 -7.56
N ILE A 126 -2.86 -0.17 -8.07
CA ILE A 126 -3.25 -0.69 -9.38
C ILE A 126 -2.45 -0.01 -10.50
N ALA A 127 -2.31 1.31 -10.46
CA ALA A 127 -1.49 2.02 -11.45
C ALA A 127 -0.01 1.60 -11.38
N GLU A 128 0.52 1.37 -10.19
CA GLU A 128 1.89 0.85 -10.03
C GLU A 128 2.02 -0.56 -10.63
N TYR A 129 1.06 -1.43 -10.37
CA TYR A 129 1.02 -2.79 -10.90
C TYR A 129 0.97 -2.80 -12.44
N ILE A 130 -0.01 -2.11 -13.04
CA ILE A 130 -0.17 -2.01 -14.50
C ILE A 130 1.12 -1.51 -15.16
N ARG A 131 1.74 -0.48 -14.59
CA ARG A 131 2.96 0.11 -15.12
C ARG A 131 4.15 -0.85 -15.06
N ARG A 132 4.28 -1.64 -13.99
CA ARG A 132 5.42 -2.56 -13.81
C ARG A 132 5.29 -3.82 -14.66
N GLU A 133 4.08 -4.37 -14.78
CA GLU A 133 3.80 -5.52 -15.65
C GLU A 133 3.65 -5.14 -17.13
N GLY A 134 3.56 -3.83 -17.44
CA GLY A 134 3.39 -3.35 -18.81
C GLY A 134 2.03 -3.71 -19.42
N LEU A 135 1.02 -3.91 -18.57
CA LEU A 135 -0.32 -4.30 -19.01
C LEU A 135 -1.00 -3.16 -19.75
N LYS A 136 -1.68 -3.49 -20.84
CA LYS A 136 -2.60 -2.56 -21.51
C LYS A 136 -4.01 -2.89 -21.08
N VAL A 137 -4.54 -2.07 -20.19
CA VAL A 137 -5.91 -2.20 -19.69
C VAL A 137 -6.78 -1.08 -20.24
N SER A 138 -8.08 -1.34 -20.39
CA SER A 138 -9.07 -0.28 -20.57
C SER A 138 -9.10 0.63 -19.34
N LYS A 139 -9.71 1.81 -19.48
CA LYS A 139 -9.91 2.74 -18.34
C LYS A 139 -10.90 2.20 -17.31
N ASP A 140 -11.56 1.09 -17.61
CA ASP A 140 -12.60 0.49 -16.78
C ASP A 140 -11.98 -0.35 -15.65
N LEU A 141 -11.68 0.32 -14.53
CA LEU A 141 -11.36 -0.30 -13.26
C LEU A 141 -12.64 -0.50 -12.44
N ARG A 142 -12.90 -1.72 -11.99
CA ARG A 142 -14.01 -2.04 -11.07
C ARG A 142 -13.46 -2.65 -9.80
N VAL A 143 -13.81 -2.07 -8.65
CA VAL A 143 -13.54 -2.66 -7.34
C VAL A 143 -14.75 -3.52 -6.98
N GLU A 144 -14.53 -4.76 -6.55
CA GLU A 144 -15.64 -5.70 -6.28
C GLU A 144 -16.39 -5.36 -4.98
N GLN A 145 -15.68 -4.79 -4.00
CA GLN A 145 -16.20 -4.49 -2.67
C GLN A 145 -16.84 -3.10 -2.61
N SER A 146 -17.85 -2.94 -1.74
CA SER A 146 -18.47 -1.62 -1.53
C SER A 146 -17.53 -0.71 -0.75
N PHE A 147 -17.73 0.60 -0.87
CA PHE A 147 -16.90 1.54 -0.12
C PHE A 147 -17.11 1.42 1.40
N GLU A 148 -18.32 1.11 1.83
CA GLU A 148 -18.68 0.94 3.25
C GLU A 148 -17.95 -0.27 3.87
N ASP A 149 -17.86 -1.37 3.12
CA ASP A 149 -17.11 -2.57 3.55
C ASP A 149 -15.62 -2.24 3.68
N LEU A 150 -15.05 -1.59 2.65
CA LEU A 150 -13.65 -1.18 2.65
C LEU A 150 -13.33 -0.21 3.78
N GLU A 151 -14.22 0.75 4.09
CA GLU A 151 -14.04 1.69 5.20
C GLU A 151 -14.09 0.97 6.56
N SER A 152 -14.93 -0.05 6.71
CA SER A 152 -15.03 -0.83 7.96
C SER A 152 -13.79 -1.70 8.22
N GLU A 153 -13.05 -2.10 7.18
CA GLU A 153 -11.84 -2.91 7.29
C GLU A 153 -10.55 -2.08 7.31
N PHE A 154 -10.63 -0.80 6.94
CA PHE A 154 -9.46 0.06 6.78
C PHE A 154 -9.05 0.72 8.10
N GLU A 155 -7.85 0.37 8.59
CA GLU A 155 -7.15 1.14 9.62
C GLU A 155 -5.77 1.61 9.12
N PRO A 156 -5.41 2.90 9.29
CA PRO A 156 -4.08 3.38 8.94
C PRO A 156 -3.00 2.68 9.79
N GLY A 157 -1.97 2.15 9.14
CA GLY A 157 -0.90 1.40 9.82
C GLY A 157 -1.13 -0.11 9.84
N ASP A 158 -2.31 -0.57 9.46
CA ASP A 158 -2.64 -1.99 9.31
C ASP A 158 -2.64 -2.44 7.84
N ALA A 159 -2.52 -3.76 7.66
CA ALA A 159 -2.61 -4.37 6.34
C ALA A 159 -4.03 -4.21 5.79
N PHE A 160 -4.12 -3.83 4.51
CA PHE A 160 -5.40 -3.58 3.85
C PHE A 160 -5.49 -4.39 2.55
N ARG A 161 -6.58 -5.12 2.39
CA ARG A 161 -6.79 -5.99 1.23
C ARG A 161 -8.03 -5.56 0.46
N PHE A 162 -7.94 -5.61 -0.87
CA PHE A 162 -9.09 -5.42 -1.73
C PHE A 162 -8.94 -6.19 -3.03
N ASP A 163 -10.08 -6.47 -3.67
CA ASP A 163 -10.14 -7.15 -4.96
C ASP A 163 -10.71 -6.21 -6.04
N ALA A 164 -10.09 -6.25 -7.21
CA ALA A 164 -10.45 -5.43 -8.36
C ALA A 164 -10.45 -6.25 -9.64
N THR A 165 -11.27 -5.84 -10.60
CA THR A 165 -11.31 -6.39 -11.95
C THR A 165 -10.98 -5.29 -12.94
N VAL A 166 -10.10 -5.60 -13.89
CA VAL A 166 -9.74 -4.73 -15.02
C VAL A 166 -9.95 -5.46 -16.33
N GLN A 167 -10.35 -4.73 -17.37
CA GLN A 167 -10.45 -5.29 -18.72
C GLN A 167 -9.12 -5.11 -19.45
N LEU A 168 -8.58 -6.20 -19.98
CA LEU A 168 -7.39 -6.22 -20.82
C LEU A 168 -7.77 -5.82 -22.24
N LEU A 169 -6.92 -5.00 -22.87
CA LEU A 169 -7.02 -4.71 -24.29
C LEU A 169 -6.11 -5.69 -25.03
N GLU A 170 -6.68 -6.61 -25.80
CA GLU A 170 -5.91 -7.38 -26.76
C GLU A 170 -5.29 -6.41 -27.79
N LEU A 171 -3.97 -6.47 -27.93
CA LEU A 171 -3.28 -5.77 -29.01
C LEU A 171 -3.53 -6.53 -30.30
N ASN A 172 -4.42 -6.00 -31.11
CA ASN A 172 -4.64 -6.44 -32.48
C ASN A 172 -3.46 -6.04 -33.39
#